data_AF-A0A3D3IEC4-F1
#
_entry.id   AF-A0A3D3IEC4-F1
#
_cell.length_a   1.000
_cell.length_b   1.000
_cell.length_c   1.000
_cell.angle_alpha   90.00
_cell.angle_beta   90.00
_cell.angle_gamma   90.00
#
_symmetry.space_group_name_H-M   'P 1'
#
loop_
_entity.id
_entity.type
_entity.pdbx_description
1 polymer ?
#
loop_
_entity_poly.entity_id
_entity_poly.type
_entity_poly.pdbx_seq_one_letter_code
_entity_poly.pdbx_strand_id
1 'polypeptide(L)'
;MKLTQFESKFKCFLDDLEKEGAPEMYWQRGYAMPKEIKEGALLFIGLNPSFPEEAKSGSHLYDLKQEDEGYFAKFGDIAKACGDTEWSHLDLLPIRHTQQKNIEIDVVFTHWKIVEGYLRTVSQVLLEDAKPKAVVVVNSTARLLLGKDQDEHAEKEQDKKIWMGLKFDFKESNGACYVTNSDKLEGVPFFFSGMLSGQRALDLGSYQRLKWHVAKVVQEI
;
A
#
# COMPACT_ATOMS: atom_id res chain seq x y z
N MET A 1 9.05 3.01 -12.99
CA MET A 1 8.57 1.67 -13.43
C MET A 1 7.14 1.77 -13.96
N LYS A 2 6.87 1.26 -15.17
CA LYS A 2 5.51 1.23 -15.76
C LYS A 2 4.76 -0.04 -15.32
N LEU A 3 3.50 0.09 -14.94
CA LEU A 3 2.69 -1.03 -14.43
C LEU A 3 1.92 -1.77 -15.53
N THR A 4 1.98 -1.31 -16.79
CA THR A 4 1.40 -2.02 -17.95
C THR A 4 1.91 -3.46 -18.07
N GLN A 5 3.14 -3.74 -17.63
CA GLN A 5 3.72 -5.09 -17.63
C GLN A 5 3.13 -6.02 -16.56
N PHE A 6 2.38 -5.50 -15.58
CA PHE A 6 1.75 -6.27 -14.51
C PHE A 6 0.24 -6.46 -14.73
N GLU A 7 -0.35 -5.88 -15.77
CA GLU A 7 -1.80 -5.96 -16.01
C GLU A 7 -2.32 -7.39 -16.15
N SER A 8 -1.53 -8.31 -16.73
CA SER A 8 -1.90 -9.73 -16.76
C SER A 8 -1.99 -10.32 -15.35
N LYS A 9 -1.07 -9.98 -14.45
CA LYS A 9 -1.10 -10.44 -13.06
C LYS A 9 -2.26 -9.84 -12.27
N PHE A 10 -2.62 -8.58 -12.51
CA PHE A 10 -3.82 -7.98 -11.92
C PHE A 10 -5.09 -8.70 -12.36
N LYS A 11 -5.19 -9.06 -13.65
CA LYS A 11 -6.32 -9.85 -14.18
C LYS A 11 -6.36 -11.25 -13.57
N CYS A 12 -5.23 -11.96 -13.55
CA CYS A 12 -5.15 -13.28 -12.94
C CYS A 12 -5.61 -13.27 -11.47
N PHE A 13 -5.25 -12.24 -10.70
CA PHE A 13 -5.73 -12.11 -9.32
C PHE A 13 -7.27 -12.03 -9.24
N LEU A 14 -7.91 -11.26 -10.13
CA LEU A 14 -9.37 -11.18 -10.17
C LEU A 14 -10.01 -12.50 -10.63
N ASP A 15 -9.42 -13.16 -11.64
CA ASP A 15 -9.88 -14.45 -12.13
C ASP A 15 -9.77 -15.54 -11.07
N ASP A 16 -8.70 -15.52 -10.26
CA ASP A 16 -8.49 -16.46 -9.17
C ASP A 16 -9.49 -16.21 -8.03
N LEU A 17 -9.83 -14.95 -7.74
CA LEU A 17 -10.91 -14.60 -6.82
C LEU A 17 -12.27 -15.13 -7.32
N GLU A 18 -12.57 -15.00 -8.62
CA GLU A 18 -13.79 -15.55 -9.21
C GLU A 18 -13.85 -17.07 -9.06
N LYS A 19 -12.78 -17.78 -9.44
CA LYS A 19 -12.71 -19.25 -9.37
C LYS A 19 -12.86 -19.78 -7.95
N GLU A 20 -12.31 -19.08 -6.97
CA GLU A 20 -12.34 -19.46 -5.56
C GLU A 20 -13.63 -19.00 -4.86
N GLY A 21 -14.56 -18.40 -5.58
CA GLY A 21 -15.90 -18.08 -5.09
C GLY A 21 -15.98 -16.81 -4.26
N ALA A 22 -15.05 -15.86 -4.43
CA ALA A 22 -15.16 -14.55 -3.82
C ALA A 22 -16.40 -13.80 -4.35
N PRO A 23 -17.04 -12.91 -3.56
CA PRO A 23 -18.23 -12.20 -3.99
C PRO A 23 -18.06 -11.48 -5.33
N GLU A 24 -19.04 -11.64 -6.22
CA GLU A 24 -19.06 -11.18 -7.61
C GLU A 24 -18.56 -9.74 -7.80
N MET A 25 -18.94 -8.87 -6.86
CA MET A 25 -18.59 -7.46 -6.92
C MET A 25 -17.08 -7.17 -6.88
N TYR A 26 -16.24 -8.05 -6.33
CA TYR A 26 -14.80 -7.78 -6.20
C TYR A 26 -14.05 -7.94 -7.53
N TRP A 27 -14.42 -8.94 -8.33
CA TRP A 27 -13.78 -9.19 -9.63
C TRP A 27 -14.49 -8.47 -10.78
N GLN A 28 -15.81 -8.29 -10.75
CA GLN A 28 -16.54 -7.58 -11.82
C GLN A 28 -16.25 -6.09 -11.92
N ARG A 29 -15.86 -5.44 -10.81
CA ARG A 29 -15.51 -4.01 -10.82
C ARG A 29 -14.24 -3.71 -11.60
N GLY A 30 -13.42 -4.72 -11.88
CA GLY A 30 -12.10 -4.59 -12.48
C GLY A 30 -11.07 -4.00 -11.51
N TYR A 31 -9.82 -3.95 -11.94
CA TYR A 31 -8.74 -3.34 -11.16
C TYR A 31 -8.62 -1.84 -11.39
N ALA A 32 -8.02 -1.15 -10.42
CA ALA A 32 -7.47 0.19 -10.64
C ALA A 32 -6.07 0.26 -10.04
N MET A 33 -5.06 0.58 -10.84
CA MET A 33 -3.68 0.70 -10.38
C MET A 33 -3.02 1.95 -10.99
N PRO A 34 -2.02 2.55 -10.35
CA PRO A 34 -1.29 3.65 -10.97
C PRO A 34 -0.60 3.16 -12.24
N LYS A 35 -0.51 4.01 -13.26
CA LYS A 35 0.17 3.67 -14.51
C LYS A 35 1.68 3.51 -14.34
N GLU A 36 2.25 4.25 -13.39
CA GLU A 36 3.67 4.23 -13.07
C GLU A 36 3.92 4.41 -11.58
N ILE A 37 5.01 3.81 -11.10
CA ILE A 37 5.64 4.12 -9.82
C ILE A 37 6.99 4.75 -10.14
N LYS A 38 7.24 5.95 -9.64
CA LYS A 38 8.48 6.69 -9.85
C LYS A 38 9.60 6.08 -9.01
N GLU A 39 10.73 5.80 -9.64
CA GLU A 39 11.89 5.24 -8.95
C GLU A 39 12.53 6.31 -8.06
N GLY A 40 12.93 5.96 -6.83
CA GLY A 40 13.56 6.92 -5.92
C GLY A 40 12.62 7.99 -5.33
N ALA A 41 11.32 7.90 -5.60
CA ALA A 41 10.32 8.81 -5.05
C ALA A 41 9.94 8.45 -3.60
N LEU A 42 9.20 9.34 -2.92
CA LEU A 42 8.42 8.94 -1.76
C LEU A 42 7.31 7.98 -2.20
N LEU A 43 7.17 6.83 -1.53
CA LEU A 43 6.14 5.86 -1.85
C LEU A 43 5.10 5.80 -0.73
N PHE A 44 3.86 6.14 -1.07
CA PHE A 44 2.74 5.98 -0.17
C PHE A 44 2.05 4.64 -0.42
N ILE A 45 1.82 3.86 0.63
CA ILE A 45 1.19 2.54 0.54
C ILE A 45 -0.22 2.57 1.12
N GLY A 46 -1.20 2.32 0.26
CA GLY A 46 -2.60 2.11 0.60
C GLY A 46 -2.98 0.62 0.60
N LEU A 47 -4.26 0.33 0.85
CA LEU A 47 -4.77 -1.04 0.80
C LEU A 47 -5.30 -1.36 -0.60
N ASN A 48 -6.25 -0.57 -1.07
CA ASN A 48 -7.03 -0.83 -2.27
C ASN A 48 -7.72 0.47 -2.76
N PRO A 49 -7.98 0.61 -4.06
CA PRO A 49 -8.73 1.75 -4.58
C PRO A 49 -10.21 1.72 -4.18
N SER A 50 -10.80 2.91 -4.01
CA SER A 50 -12.23 3.06 -3.72
C SER A 50 -13.13 2.72 -4.93
N PHE A 51 -14.38 2.36 -4.65
CA PHE A 51 -15.45 2.18 -5.66
C PHE A 51 -16.74 2.85 -5.18
N PRO A 52 -16.86 4.18 -5.29
CA PRO A 52 -18.07 4.90 -4.91
C PRO A 52 -19.24 4.58 -5.86
N GLU A 53 -20.44 5.02 -5.52
CA GLU A 53 -21.70 4.63 -6.21
C GLU A 53 -21.71 5.03 -7.69
N GLU A 54 -21.11 6.16 -8.03
CA GLU A 54 -20.95 6.68 -9.38
C GLU A 54 -19.81 6.02 -10.19
N ALA A 55 -19.02 5.15 -9.56
CA ALA A 55 -17.89 4.52 -10.22
C ALA A 55 -18.33 3.49 -11.25
N LYS A 56 -17.66 3.51 -12.40
CA LYS A 56 -17.86 2.50 -13.45
C LYS A 56 -16.96 1.30 -13.21
N SER A 57 -17.53 0.12 -13.46
CA SER A 57 -16.76 -1.11 -13.62
C SER A 57 -15.83 -0.99 -14.83
N GLY A 58 -14.70 -1.67 -14.74
CA GLY A 58 -13.70 -1.68 -15.80
C GLY A 58 -12.30 -1.53 -15.23
N SER A 59 -11.43 -2.43 -15.68
CA SER A 59 -10.02 -2.41 -15.34
C SER A 59 -9.30 -1.26 -16.03
N HIS A 60 -8.53 -0.49 -15.28
CA HIS A 60 -7.77 0.63 -15.84
C HIS A 60 -6.51 0.94 -15.03
N LEU A 61 -5.57 1.58 -15.71
CA LEU A 61 -4.44 2.25 -15.08
C LEU A 61 -4.73 3.76 -15.03
N TYR A 62 -4.48 4.39 -13.89
CA TYR A 62 -4.69 5.83 -13.71
C TYR A 62 -3.37 6.60 -13.63
N ASP A 63 -3.38 7.83 -14.13
CA ASP A 63 -2.24 8.74 -14.01
C ASP A 63 -2.27 9.43 -12.64
N LEU A 64 -1.13 9.40 -11.93
CA LEU A 64 -0.93 10.12 -10.67
C LEU A 64 -0.34 11.51 -10.95
N LYS A 65 -1.11 12.55 -10.67
CA LYS A 65 -0.62 13.93 -10.76
C LYS A 65 0.14 14.29 -9.50
N GLN A 66 1.31 14.90 -9.64
CA GLN A 66 2.11 15.35 -8.50
C GLN A 66 1.44 16.51 -7.74
N GLU A 67 0.68 17.32 -8.49
CA GLU A 67 -0.21 18.34 -7.96
C GLU A 67 -1.65 17.80 -8.03
N ASP A 68 -2.23 17.58 -6.85
CA ASP A 68 -3.59 17.07 -6.69
C ASP A 68 -4.30 17.91 -5.61
N GLU A 69 -5.56 18.25 -5.85
CA GLU A 69 -6.41 18.95 -4.88
C GLU A 69 -7.43 18.01 -4.23
N GLY A 70 -7.46 16.74 -4.63
CA GLY A 70 -8.39 15.73 -4.19
C GLY A 70 -7.81 14.80 -3.14
N TYR A 71 -8.04 13.51 -3.33
CA TYR A 71 -7.64 12.46 -2.39
C TYR A 71 -6.14 12.47 -2.06
N PHE A 72 -5.30 12.82 -3.05
CA PHE A 72 -3.84 12.76 -2.94
C PHE A 72 -3.20 14.09 -2.51
N ALA A 73 -3.97 15.15 -2.24
CA ALA A 73 -3.43 16.46 -1.88
C ALA A 73 -2.41 16.42 -0.72
N LYS A 74 -2.68 15.61 0.31
CA LYS A 74 -1.79 15.44 1.48
C LYS A 74 -0.51 14.67 1.16
N PHE A 75 -0.51 13.87 0.10
CA PHE A 75 0.66 13.11 -0.35
C PHE A 75 1.66 14.10 -0.95
N GLY A 76 1.16 14.98 -1.82
CA GLY A 76 1.93 16.10 -2.37
C GLY A 76 2.43 17.07 -1.29
N ASP A 77 1.64 17.40 -0.28
CA ASP A 77 2.08 18.30 0.82
C ASP A 77 3.23 17.68 1.66
N ILE A 78 3.17 16.38 1.97
CA ILE A 78 4.30 15.69 2.62
C ILE A 78 5.53 15.69 1.71
N ALA A 79 5.34 15.43 0.41
CA ALA A 79 6.44 15.40 -0.56
C ALA A 79 7.13 16.77 -0.73
N LYS A 80 6.35 17.86 -0.75
CA LYS A 80 6.84 19.25 -0.71
C LYS A 80 7.67 19.52 0.53
N ALA A 81 7.21 19.09 1.72
CA ALA A 81 7.97 19.23 2.96
C ALA A 81 9.31 18.48 2.94
N CYS A 82 9.44 17.46 2.10
CA CYS A 82 10.68 16.72 1.86
C CYS A 82 11.57 17.36 0.79
N GLY A 83 11.48 18.68 0.58
CA GLY A 83 12.27 19.40 -0.42
C GLY A 83 11.77 19.19 -1.84
N ASP A 84 10.46 19.23 -2.04
CA ASP A 84 9.80 19.01 -3.34
C ASP A 84 10.19 17.69 -4.01
N THR A 85 10.34 16.64 -3.20
CA THR A 85 10.63 15.29 -3.69
C THR A 85 9.43 14.76 -4.47
N GLU A 86 9.65 14.02 -5.57
CA GLU A 86 8.56 13.35 -6.28
C GLU A 86 7.90 12.28 -5.40
N TRP A 87 6.64 11.96 -5.68
CA TRP A 87 5.92 10.92 -4.96
C TRP A 87 5.15 9.97 -5.87
N SER A 88 4.85 8.79 -5.34
CA SER A 88 4.00 7.77 -5.95
C SER A 88 3.09 7.14 -4.90
N HIS A 89 2.03 6.48 -5.35
CA HIS A 89 1.11 5.75 -4.51
C HIS A 89 0.97 4.33 -5.02
N LEU A 90 0.93 3.35 -4.11
CA LEU A 90 0.68 1.95 -4.41
C LEU A 90 -0.34 1.40 -3.43
N ASP A 91 -1.51 1.00 -3.93
CA ASP A 91 -2.40 0.12 -3.18
C ASP A 91 -1.88 -1.32 -3.26
N LEU A 92 -1.84 -2.02 -2.12
CA LEU A 92 -1.35 -3.40 -2.08
C LEU A 92 -2.24 -4.40 -2.81
N LEU A 93 -3.53 -4.10 -2.98
CA LEU A 93 -4.51 -4.94 -3.67
C LEU A 93 -5.18 -4.16 -4.81
N PRO A 94 -5.34 -4.78 -5.99
CA PRO A 94 -5.88 -4.08 -7.17
C PRO A 94 -7.41 -4.00 -7.17
N ILE A 95 -8.08 -4.74 -6.27
CA ILE A 95 -9.54 -4.80 -6.15
C ILE A 95 -10.13 -3.48 -5.67
N ARG A 96 -11.30 -3.13 -6.19
CA ARG A 96 -11.91 -1.82 -5.91
C ARG A 96 -13.11 -1.95 -4.96
N HIS A 97 -13.03 -1.34 -3.79
CA HIS A 97 -14.16 -1.23 -2.87
C HIS A 97 -13.96 -0.13 -1.82
N THR A 98 -15.05 0.54 -1.46
CA THR A 98 -15.03 1.67 -0.52
C THR A 98 -14.99 1.22 0.95
N GLN A 99 -15.65 0.11 1.29
CA GLN A 99 -15.74 -0.33 2.68
C GLN A 99 -14.64 -1.35 3.01
N GLN A 100 -13.54 -0.86 3.60
CA GLN A 100 -12.36 -1.67 3.91
C GLN A 100 -12.68 -2.93 4.74
N LYS A 101 -13.61 -2.82 5.69
CA LYS A 101 -14.04 -3.96 6.52
C LYS A 101 -14.59 -5.12 5.69
N ASN A 102 -15.29 -4.83 4.60
CA ASN A 102 -15.84 -5.87 3.73
C ASN A 102 -14.71 -6.55 2.96
N ILE A 103 -13.73 -5.81 2.46
CA ILE A 103 -12.54 -6.41 1.81
C ILE A 103 -11.78 -7.30 2.78
N GLU A 104 -11.59 -6.84 4.02
CA GLU A 104 -10.91 -7.62 5.05
C GLU A 104 -11.58 -9.00 5.24
N ILE A 105 -12.89 -8.99 5.46
CA ILE A 105 -13.66 -10.21 5.72
C ILE A 105 -13.80 -11.06 4.46
N ASP A 106 -14.32 -10.47 3.39
CA ASP A 106 -14.76 -11.21 2.20
C ASP A 106 -13.58 -11.65 1.32
N VAL A 107 -12.44 -10.95 1.38
CA VAL A 107 -11.30 -11.21 0.49
C VAL A 107 -10.04 -11.55 1.27
N VAL A 108 -9.55 -10.63 2.12
CA VAL A 108 -8.23 -10.77 2.76
C VAL A 108 -8.16 -12.02 3.63
N PHE A 109 -9.13 -12.21 4.54
CA PHE A 109 -9.11 -13.32 5.47
C PHE A 109 -9.76 -14.59 4.91
N THR A 110 -10.81 -14.47 4.09
CA THR A 110 -11.48 -15.62 3.47
C THR A 110 -10.62 -16.28 2.39
N HIS A 111 -10.02 -15.49 1.48
CA HIS A 111 -9.23 -15.98 0.35
C HIS A 111 -7.73 -15.71 0.54
N TRP A 112 -7.24 -15.85 1.78
CA TRP A 112 -5.92 -15.40 2.19
C TRP A 112 -4.76 -15.95 1.36
N LYS A 113 -4.84 -17.17 0.84
CA LYS A 113 -3.78 -17.77 0.00
C LYS A 113 -3.60 -17.05 -1.34
N ILE A 114 -4.71 -16.65 -1.97
CA ILE A 114 -4.69 -15.89 -3.23
C ILE A 114 -4.09 -14.51 -2.96
N VAL A 115 -4.52 -13.89 -1.86
CA VAL A 115 -4.03 -12.59 -1.41
C VAL A 115 -2.54 -12.64 -1.10
N GLU A 116 -2.08 -13.61 -0.31
CA GLU A 116 -0.67 -13.82 -0.01
C GLU A 116 0.16 -14.04 -1.28
N GLY A 117 -0.29 -14.93 -2.18
CA GLY A 117 0.38 -15.21 -3.44
C GLY A 117 0.53 -13.96 -4.31
N TYR A 118 -0.52 -13.15 -4.41
CA TYR A 118 -0.48 -11.87 -5.11
C TYR A 118 0.47 -10.87 -4.46
N LEU A 119 0.39 -10.71 -3.13
CA LEU A 119 1.25 -9.79 -2.38
C LEU A 119 2.73 -10.12 -2.61
N ARG A 120 3.11 -11.40 -2.55
CA ARG A 120 4.50 -11.85 -2.74
C ARG A 120 4.97 -11.73 -4.18
N THR A 121 4.11 -12.00 -5.16
CA THR A 121 4.51 -12.08 -6.59
C THR A 121 4.33 -10.79 -7.37
N VAL A 122 3.59 -9.82 -6.80
CA VAL A 122 3.27 -8.54 -7.44
C VAL A 122 3.61 -7.38 -6.52
N SER A 123 2.90 -7.21 -5.41
CA SER A 123 3.00 -5.97 -4.62
C SER A 123 4.37 -5.81 -3.95
N GLN A 124 4.96 -6.89 -3.46
CA GLN A 124 6.33 -6.88 -2.92
C GLN A 124 7.36 -6.55 -4.00
N VAL A 125 7.24 -7.16 -5.18
CA VAL A 125 8.11 -6.84 -6.33
C VAL A 125 7.99 -5.37 -6.71
N LEU A 126 6.76 -4.83 -6.75
CA LEU A 126 6.54 -3.42 -7.06
C LEU A 126 7.16 -2.48 -6.02
N LEU A 127 7.03 -2.82 -4.73
CA LEU A 127 7.63 -2.09 -3.62
C LEU A 127 9.16 -2.08 -3.70
N GLU A 128 9.75 -3.25 -3.89
CA GLU A 128 11.21 -3.43 -3.97
C GLU A 128 11.81 -2.74 -5.20
N ASP A 129 11.20 -2.92 -6.37
CA ASP A 129 11.71 -2.36 -7.64
C ASP A 129 11.45 -0.85 -7.76
N ALA A 130 10.57 -0.28 -6.92
CA ALA A 130 10.39 1.17 -6.81
C ALA A 130 11.61 1.88 -6.22
N LYS A 131 12.47 1.17 -5.47
CA LYS A 131 13.61 1.74 -4.74
C LYS A 131 13.25 3.07 -4.04
N PRO A 132 12.22 3.08 -3.19
CA PRO A 132 11.66 4.32 -2.66
C PRO A 132 12.67 5.02 -1.75
N LYS A 133 12.67 6.36 -1.77
CA LYS A 133 13.48 7.15 -0.84
C LYS A 133 13.02 6.97 0.61
N ALA A 134 11.71 6.85 0.79
CA ALA A 134 11.05 6.49 2.03
C ALA A 134 9.66 5.94 1.72
N VAL A 135 9.11 5.15 2.64
CA VAL A 135 7.78 4.56 2.52
C VAL A 135 6.86 5.08 3.63
N VAL A 136 5.69 5.59 3.25
CA VAL A 136 4.65 6.00 4.20
C VAL A 136 3.44 5.09 4.02
N VAL A 137 3.20 4.21 4.99
CA VAL A 137 2.07 3.29 4.99
C VAL A 137 0.88 4.00 5.62
N VAL A 138 -0.14 4.28 4.80
CA VAL A 138 -1.30 5.13 5.16
C VAL A 138 -2.56 4.31 5.41
N ASN A 139 -2.41 3.03 5.73
CA ASN A 139 -3.52 2.13 6.03
C ASN A 139 -3.09 1.03 7.01
N SER A 140 -3.92 0.77 8.02
CA SER A 140 -3.65 -0.23 9.07
C SER A 140 -3.61 -1.66 8.54
N THR A 141 -4.46 -1.98 7.58
CA THR A 141 -4.53 -3.32 6.99
C THR A 141 -3.37 -3.49 6.01
N ALA A 142 -2.97 -2.46 5.28
CA ALA A 142 -1.73 -2.51 4.51
C ALA A 142 -0.51 -2.76 5.40
N ARG A 143 -0.41 -2.13 6.58
CA ARG A 143 0.63 -2.42 7.58
C ARG A 143 0.65 -3.91 7.97
N LEU A 144 -0.52 -4.49 8.23
CA LEU A 144 -0.65 -5.93 8.49
C LEU A 144 -0.12 -6.76 7.32
N LEU A 145 -0.56 -6.45 6.09
CA LEU A 145 -0.18 -7.18 4.87
C LEU A 145 1.31 -7.07 4.50
N LEU A 146 2.00 -6.04 4.97
CA LEU A 146 3.46 -5.96 4.85
C LEU A 146 4.17 -6.97 5.79
N GLY A 147 3.52 -7.40 6.87
CA GLY A 147 4.09 -8.32 7.87
C GLY A 147 4.43 -7.66 9.22
N LYS A 148 4.05 -6.39 9.45
CA LYS A 148 4.43 -5.66 10.66
C LYS A 148 3.84 -6.22 11.96
N ASP A 149 2.71 -6.93 11.84
CA ASP A 149 1.93 -7.53 12.94
C ASP A 149 1.84 -9.06 12.82
N GLN A 150 2.84 -9.67 12.18
CA GLN A 150 2.93 -11.14 12.08
C GLN A 150 3.11 -11.79 13.45
N ASP A 151 2.51 -12.97 13.63
CA ASP A 151 2.63 -13.79 14.83
C ASP A 151 3.03 -15.21 14.41
N GLU A 152 4.34 -15.46 14.31
CA GLU A 152 4.87 -16.76 13.88
C GLU A 152 4.47 -17.92 14.82
N HIS A 153 3.97 -17.61 16.03
CA HIS A 153 3.57 -18.58 17.05
C HIS A 153 2.06 -18.83 17.10
N ALA A 154 1.27 -18.19 16.24
CA ALA A 154 -0.17 -18.43 16.19
C ALA A 154 -0.48 -19.90 15.86
N GLU A 155 -1.47 -20.46 16.56
CA GLU A 155 -1.82 -21.89 16.45
C GLU A 155 -2.36 -22.27 15.06
N LYS A 156 -3.05 -21.34 14.39
CA LYS A 156 -3.60 -21.55 13.04
C LYS A 156 -2.77 -20.80 12.01
N GLU A 157 -2.54 -21.44 10.86
CA GLU A 157 -1.73 -20.87 9.78
C GLU A 157 -2.22 -19.49 9.31
N GLN A 158 -3.53 -19.34 9.15
CA GLN A 158 -4.18 -18.07 8.78
C GLN A 158 -3.98 -16.95 9.82
N ASP A 159 -3.78 -17.31 11.08
CA ASP A 159 -3.60 -16.36 12.19
C ASP A 159 -2.13 -15.94 12.32
N LYS A 160 -1.20 -16.66 11.68
CA LYS A 160 0.22 -16.30 11.68
C LYS A 160 0.51 -14.99 10.96
N LYS A 161 -0.40 -14.57 10.06
CA LYS A 161 -0.34 -13.29 9.35
C LYS A 161 0.99 -13.07 8.62
N ILE A 162 1.57 -14.15 8.09
CA ILE A 162 2.78 -14.10 7.27
C ILE A 162 2.37 -13.76 5.85
N TRP A 163 2.07 -12.50 5.60
CA TRP A 163 1.60 -11.98 4.31
C TRP A 163 2.77 -11.79 3.33
N MET A 164 3.36 -10.60 3.24
CA MET A 164 4.68 -10.44 2.59
C MET A 164 5.82 -10.98 3.47
N GLY A 165 5.63 -10.96 4.80
CA GLY A 165 6.63 -11.45 5.75
C GLY A 165 7.84 -10.53 5.90
N LEU A 166 7.69 -9.21 5.64
CA LEU A 166 8.75 -8.25 5.92
C LEU A 166 8.91 -8.09 7.44
N LYS A 167 10.17 -8.16 7.90
CA LYS A 167 10.56 -7.98 9.30
C LYS A 167 11.03 -6.54 9.49
N PHE A 168 10.50 -5.87 10.51
CA PHE A 168 10.73 -4.45 10.76
C PHE A 168 11.36 -4.21 12.12
N ASP A 169 12.48 -3.49 12.13
CA ASP A 169 13.11 -2.98 13.34
C ASP A 169 12.87 -1.48 13.47
N PHE A 170 12.43 -1.04 14.64
CA PHE A 170 12.24 0.37 14.96
C PHE A 170 13.57 0.98 15.42
N LYS A 171 14.03 2.05 14.75
CA LYS A 171 15.22 2.79 15.16
C LYS A 171 14.83 4.01 15.97
N GLU A 172 15.11 3.99 17.27
CA GLU A 172 14.80 5.10 18.18
C GLU A 172 15.50 6.41 17.78
N SER A 173 16.67 6.34 17.15
CA SER A 173 17.47 7.51 16.77
C SER A 173 16.75 8.46 15.82
N ASN A 174 15.86 7.93 14.96
CA ASN A 174 15.10 8.74 14.01
C ASN A 174 13.61 8.38 13.97
N GLY A 175 13.16 7.46 14.82
CA GLY A 175 11.76 7.08 14.97
C GLY A 175 11.14 6.35 13.77
N ALA A 176 11.95 5.85 12.82
CA ALA A 176 11.46 5.12 11.66
C ALA A 176 11.67 3.60 11.79
N CYS A 177 10.87 2.82 11.08
CA CYS A 177 11.07 1.38 10.95
C CYS A 177 11.93 1.06 9.73
N TYR A 178 12.69 -0.02 9.78
CA TYR A 178 13.56 -0.48 8.69
C TYR A 178 13.34 -1.97 8.45
N VAL A 179 13.30 -2.37 7.17
CA VAL A 179 13.19 -3.78 6.81
C VAL A 179 14.54 -4.48 7.04
N THR A 180 14.54 -5.64 7.71
CA THR A 180 15.76 -6.37 8.08
C THR A 180 16.00 -7.64 7.28
N ASN A 181 15.03 -8.05 6.44
CA ASN A 181 15.08 -9.29 5.67
C ASN A 181 14.88 -9.07 4.16
N SER A 182 15.29 -7.90 3.64
CA SER A 182 15.25 -7.58 2.21
C SER A 182 16.36 -6.61 1.83
N ASP A 183 17.37 -7.09 1.11
CA ASP A 183 18.51 -6.29 0.63
C ASP A 183 18.06 -5.11 -0.25
N LYS A 184 16.98 -5.28 -1.02
CA LYS A 184 16.44 -4.22 -1.88
C LYS A 184 15.75 -3.07 -1.12
N LEU A 185 15.41 -3.29 0.14
CA LEU A 185 14.78 -2.29 1.02
C LEU A 185 15.70 -1.88 2.16
N GLU A 186 16.96 -2.32 2.12
CA GLU A 186 17.94 -1.97 3.13
C GLU A 186 18.12 -0.44 3.18
N GLY A 187 18.11 0.11 4.40
CA GLY A 187 18.26 1.55 4.63
C GLY A 187 17.04 2.40 4.29
N VAL A 188 15.99 1.85 3.70
CA VAL A 188 14.76 2.60 3.40
C VAL A 188 13.93 2.77 4.68
N PRO A 189 13.62 4.02 5.12
CA PRO A 189 12.78 4.25 6.27
C PRO A 189 11.30 4.03 5.94
N PHE A 190 10.60 3.31 6.81
CA PHE A 190 9.15 3.08 6.79
C PHE A 190 8.47 3.84 7.93
N PHE A 191 7.43 4.59 7.58
CA PHE A 191 6.55 5.29 8.50
C PHE A 191 5.18 4.65 8.47
N PHE A 192 4.75 4.11 9.61
CA PHE A 192 3.41 3.55 9.75
C PHE A 192 2.47 4.60 10.31
N SER A 193 1.41 4.90 9.56
CA SER A 193 0.42 5.89 9.95
C SER A 193 -1.01 5.43 9.69
N GLY A 194 -1.95 6.24 10.18
CA GLY A 194 -3.36 6.13 9.79
C GLY A 194 -3.60 6.68 8.39
N MET A 195 -4.87 6.69 7.97
CA MET A 195 -5.25 7.28 6.69
C MET A 195 -4.92 8.77 6.64
N LEU A 196 -4.41 9.25 5.51
CA LEU A 196 -4.21 10.70 5.32
C LEU A 196 -5.52 11.39 4.98
N SER A 197 -6.41 10.72 4.24
CA SER A 197 -7.71 11.22 3.80
C SER A 197 -8.82 10.20 4.06
N GLY A 198 -10.08 10.65 4.04
CA GLY A 198 -11.24 9.80 4.32
C GLY A 198 -11.74 9.84 5.79
N GLN A 199 -12.69 8.98 6.11
CA GLN A 199 -13.50 9.09 7.33
C GLN A 199 -12.72 8.95 8.65
N ARG A 200 -11.61 8.21 8.64
CA ARG A 200 -10.70 8.06 9.80
C ARG A 200 -9.32 8.64 9.52
N ALA A 201 -9.29 9.77 8.81
CA ALA A 201 -8.05 10.48 8.57
C ALA A 201 -7.40 10.92 9.88
N LEU A 202 -6.08 11.02 9.90
CA LEU A 202 -5.33 11.61 11.00
C LEU A 202 -5.90 12.97 11.38
N ASP A 203 -5.95 13.25 12.68
CA ASP A 203 -6.16 14.61 13.15
C ASP A 203 -5.03 15.53 12.65
N LEU A 204 -5.32 16.83 12.59
CA LEU A 204 -4.38 17.81 12.02
C LEU A 204 -3.02 17.82 12.74
N GLY A 205 -2.99 17.57 14.05
CA GLY A 205 -1.76 17.50 14.82
C GLY A 205 -0.93 16.26 14.50
N SER A 206 -1.56 15.08 14.42
CA SER A 206 -0.89 13.85 14.00
C SER A 206 -0.40 13.92 12.55
N TYR A 207 -1.18 14.53 11.66
CA TYR A 207 -0.75 14.79 10.29
C TYR A 207 0.47 15.72 10.24
N GLN A 208 0.47 16.83 10.98
CA GLN A 208 1.59 17.76 11.05
C GLN A 208 2.86 17.07 11.59
N ARG A 209 2.73 16.24 12.62
CA ARG A 209 3.85 15.45 13.17
C ARG A 209 4.40 14.46 12.15
N LEU A 210 3.54 13.72 11.45
CA LEU A 210 3.97 12.80 10.39
C LEU A 210 4.73 13.56 9.30
N LYS A 211 4.18 14.67 8.81
CA LYS A 211 4.82 15.48 7.76
C LYS A 211 6.21 15.95 8.17
N TRP A 212 6.33 16.51 9.38
CA TRP A 212 7.61 16.96 9.92
C TRP A 212 8.59 15.79 10.08
N HIS A 213 8.11 14.66 10.61
CA HIS A 213 8.93 13.48 10.88
C HIS A 213 9.48 12.86 9.60
N VAL A 214 8.64 12.63 8.59
CA VAL A 214 9.08 12.12 7.28
C VAL A 214 10.10 13.07 6.66
N ALA A 215 9.83 14.37 6.63
CA ALA A 215 10.75 15.36 6.08
C ALA A 215 12.10 15.36 6.80
N LYS A 216 12.09 15.30 8.13
CA LYS A 216 13.32 15.32 8.94
C LYS A 216 14.23 14.12 8.63
N VAL A 217 13.67 12.92 8.56
CA VAL A 217 14.44 11.70 8.27
C VAL A 217 14.89 11.66 6.81
N VAL A 218 14.02 12.03 5.87
CA VAL A 218 14.34 12.01 4.42
C VAL A 218 15.43 13.02 4.05
N GLN A 219 15.60 14.09 4.82
CA GLN A 219 16.68 15.08 4.64
C GLN A 219 18.03 14.65 5.23
N GLU A 220 18.04 13.61 6.09
CA GLU A 220 19.25 13.08 6.73
C GLU A 220 19.87 11.90 5.97
N ILE A 221 19.21 11.46 4.88
CA ILE A 221 19.63 10.38 3.98
C ILE A 221 20.06 11.01 2.66
#